data_AF-A0A170T8F9-F1
#
_entry.id   AF-A0A170T8F9-F1
#
_cell.length_a   1.000
_cell.length_b   1.000
_cell.length_c   1.000
_cell.angle_alpha   90.00
_cell.angle_beta   90.00
_cell.angle_gamma   90.00
#
_symmetry.space_group_name_H-M   'P 1'
#
loop_
_entity.id
_entity.type
_entity.pdbx_description
1 polymer ?
#
loop_
_entity_poly.entity_id
_entity_poly.type
_entity_poly.pdbx_seq_one_letter_code
_entity_poly.pdbx_strand_id
1 'polypeptide(L)'
;MESLKQVFLGLEFQPCNDSRMEGGYQKVALYEQEGSWMHAAVQMANGRWCSKMGRGPVIEHQSPQSLSGGIYGEPSTYMRRATGVMD
;
A
#
# COMPACT_ATOMS: atom_id res chain seq x y z
N MET A 1 -4.75 -8.99 17.91
CA MET A 1 -4.77 -8.65 16.48
C MET A 1 -3.45 -7.98 16.15
N GLU A 2 -2.69 -8.55 15.24
CA GLU A 2 -1.47 -7.93 14.75
C GLU A 2 -1.85 -6.78 13.81
N SER A 3 -1.18 -5.63 13.93
CA SER A 3 -1.49 -4.47 13.09
C SER A 3 -1.11 -4.76 11.63
N LEU A 4 -1.80 -4.17 10.66
CA LEU A 4 -1.49 -4.40 9.24
C LEU A 4 -0.02 -4.06 8.92
N LYS A 5 0.50 -3.00 9.56
CA LYS A 5 1.91 -2.62 9.51
C LYS A 5 2.85 -3.75 9.99
N GLN A 6 2.52 -4.46 11.07
CA GLN A 6 3.33 -5.56 11.58
C GLN A 6 3.32 -6.77 10.63
N VAL A 7 2.18 -7.07 10.01
CA VAL A 7 2.12 -8.11 8.96
C VAL A 7 3.10 -7.78 7.83
N PHE A 8 3.12 -6.53 7.35
CA PHE A 8 4.04 -6.12 6.30
C PHE A 8 5.50 -6.08 6.75
N LEU A 9 5.80 -5.73 8.01
CA LEU A 9 7.14 -5.85 8.58
C LEU A 9 7.63 -7.31 8.54
N GLY A 10 6.78 -8.27 8.89
CA GLY A 10 7.09 -9.70 8.78
C GLY A 10 7.28 -10.20 7.34
N LEU A 11 6.78 -9.45 6.35
CA LEU A 11 6.99 -9.70 4.91
C LEU A 11 8.16 -8.89 4.33
N GLU A 12 9.06 -8.42 5.21
CA GLU A 12 10.28 -7.67 4.88
C GLU A 12 10.03 -6.30 4.23
N PHE A 13 8.81 -5.78 4.34
CA PHE A 13 8.55 -4.39 4.03
C PHE A 13 9.02 -3.50 5.17
N GLN A 14 9.60 -2.36 4.84
CA GLN A 14 10.03 -1.36 5.80
C GLN A 14 9.31 -0.03 5.52
N PRO A 15 9.01 0.78 6.56
CA PRO A 15 8.44 2.10 6.35
C PRO A 15 9.27 2.96 5.39
N CYS A 16 8.60 3.76 4.56
CA CYS A 16 9.24 4.73 3.68
C CYS A 16 8.48 6.05 3.68
N ASN A 17 9.11 7.09 3.12
CA ASN A 17 8.61 8.46 3.26
C ASN A 17 7.40 8.78 2.39
N ASP A 18 7.27 8.14 1.22
CA ASP A 18 6.26 8.53 0.23
C ASP A 18 5.78 7.38 -0.68
N SER A 19 4.77 7.72 -1.48
CA SER A 19 4.16 6.88 -2.52
C SER A 19 4.85 6.95 -3.88
N ARG A 20 5.97 7.69 -4.01
CA ARG A 20 6.64 7.86 -5.30
C ARG A 20 7.25 6.53 -5.73
N MET A 21 7.14 6.23 -7.02
CA MET A 21 7.75 5.02 -7.58
C MET A 21 9.27 5.06 -7.37
N GLU A 22 9.82 3.92 -6.96
CA GLU A 22 11.24 3.74 -6.71
C GLU A 22 11.70 2.46 -7.40
N GLY A 23 12.65 2.57 -8.33
CA GLY A 23 13.19 1.41 -9.03
C GLY A 23 13.80 0.40 -8.06
N GLY A 24 13.59 -0.90 -8.30
CA GLY A 24 14.06 -1.96 -7.42
C GLY A 24 13.23 -2.16 -6.15
N TYR A 25 12.12 -1.42 -5.96
CA TYR A 25 11.26 -1.57 -4.80
C TYR A 25 9.79 -1.80 -5.17
N GLN A 26 9.14 -2.68 -4.41
CA GLN A 26 7.68 -2.80 -4.38
C GLN A 26 7.17 -2.00 -3.19
N LYS A 27 6.18 -1.12 -3.43
CA LYS A 27 5.57 -0.31 -2.39
C LYS A 27 4.14 -0.74 -2.05
N VAL A 28 3.75 -0.53 -0.80
CA VAL A 28 2.38 -0.60 -0.32
C VAL A 28 1.98 0.68 0.40
N ALA A 29 0.70 1.03 0.31
CA ALA A 29 0.07 2.11 1.05
C ALA A 29 -0.98 1.48 1.97
N LEU A 30 -0.88 1.76 3.25
CA LEU A 30 -1.80 1.29 4.29
C LEU A 30 -2.72 2.43 4.68
N TYR A 31 -4.00 2.12 4.77
CA TYR A 31 -5.05 3.10 5.03
C TYR A 31 -5.60 2.91 6.42
N GLU A 32 -5.83 4.01 7.13
CA GLU A 32 -6.37 4.01 8.47
C GLU A 32 -7.57 4.95 8.61
N GLN A 33 -8.43 4.64 9.56
CA GLN A 33 -9.49 5.52 10.01
C GLN A 33 -9.65 5.35 11.51
N GLU A 34 -9.58 6.46 12.26
CA GLU A 34 -9.79 6.46 13.72
C GLU A 34 -8.91 5.43 14.46
N GLY A 35 -7.65 5.29 14.03
CA GLY A 35 -6.68 4.36 14.62
C GLY A 35 -6.87 2.89 14.23
N SER A 36 -7.83 2.59 13.36
CA SER A 36 -8.08 1.24 12.81
C SER A 36 -7.58 1.12 11.37
N TRP A 37 -6.96 -0.01 11.02
CA TRP A 37 -6.54 -0.29 9.65
C TRP A 37 -7.74 -0.70 8.80
N MET A 38 -7.95 0.00 7.68
CA MET A 38 -9.13 -0.16 6.84
C MET A 38 -8.82 -0.84 5.51
N HIS A 39 -7.66 -0.56 4.92
CA HIS A 39 -7.34 -1.01 3.56
C HIS A 39 -5.82 -1.04 3.28
N ALA A 40 -5.45 -1.67 2.16
CA ALA A 40 -4.10 -1.56 1.58
C ALA A 40 -4.13 -1.55 0.05
N ALA A 41 -3.19 -0.81 -0.55
CA ALA A 41 -2.96 -0.78 -1.98
C ALA A 41 -1.50 -1.13 -2.29
N VAL A 42 -1.24 -1.75 -3.44
CA VAL A 42 0.10 -2.13 -3.91
C VAL A 42 0.47 -1.30 -5.14
N GLN A 43 1.68 -0.75 -5.18
CA GLN A 43 2.19 -0.07 -6.38
C GLN A 43 2.70 -1.08 -7.40
N MET A 44 2.29 -0.91 -8.65
CA MET A 44 2.73 -1.70 -9.78
C MET A 44 4.00 -1.12 -10.41
N ALA A 45 4.67 -1.90 -11.25
CA ALA A 45 5.88 -1.49 -11.97
C ALA A 45 5.66 -0.34 -12.98
N ASN A 46 4.40 0.01 -13.29
CA ASN A 46 4.05 1.18 -14.11
C ASN A 46 3.74 2.43 -13.27
N GLY A 47 3.94 2.38 -11.95
CA GLY A 47 3.67 3.46 -11.01
C GLY A 47 2.21 3.60 -10.55
N ARG A 48 1.26 2.91 -11.20
CA ARG A 48 -0.15 2.84 -10.79
C ARG A 48 -0.32 1.97 -9.55
N TRP A 49 -1.48 2.07 -8.92
CA TRP A 49 -1.80 1.37 -7.68
C TRP A 49 -2.98 0.43 -7.83
N CYS A 50 -2.89 -0.75 -7.22
CA CYS A 50 -3.93 -1.76 -7.23
C CYS A 50 -4.60 -1.91 -5.86
N SER A 51 -5.93 -1.96 -5.85
CA SER A 51 -6.76 -2.14 -4.65
C SER A 51 -7.83 -3.21 -4.87
N LYS A 52 -8.02 -4.10 -3.88
CA LYS A 52 -9.12 -5.08 -3.87
C LYS A 52 -10.38 -4.46 -3.25
N MET A 53 -11.50 -4.45 -3.99
CA MET A 53 -12.76 -3.83 -3.56
C MET A 53 -13.64 -4.78 -2.73
N GLY A 54 -13.13 -5.22 -1.57
CA GLY A 54 -13.82 -6.20 -0.73
C GLY A 54 -14.08 -7.49 -1.52
N ARG A 55 -15.36 -7.86 -1.71
CA ARG A 55 -15.74 -9.01 -2.57
C ARG A 55 -15.73 -8.70 -4.07
N GLY A 56 -15.66 -7.42 -4.45
CA GLY A 56 -15.64 -6.94 -5.84
C GLY A 56 -14.27 -7.08 -6.54
N PRO A 57 -14.05 -6.46 -7.70
CA PRO A 57 -12.83 -6.63 -8.49
C PRO A 57 -11.58 -6.02 -7.82
N VAL A 58 -10.41 -6.36 -8.35
CA VAL A 58 -9.20 -5.53 -8.17
C VAL A 58 -9.28 -4.41 -9.18
N ILE A 59 -9.03 -3.17 -8.74
CA ILE A 59 -9.01 -2.01 -9.63
C ILE A 59 -7.63 -1.36 -9.64
N GLU A 60 -7.36 -0.62 -10.70
CA GLU A 60 -6.18 0.23 -10.82
C GLU A 60 -6.54 1.71 -10.67
N HIS A 61 -5.69 2.46 -9.99
CA HIS A 61 -5.84 3.90 -9.81
C HIS A 61 -4.48 4.61 -9.85
N GLN A 62 -4.51 5.94 -9.98
CA GLN A 62 -3.30 6.72 -10.26
C GLN A 62 -2.49 7.02 -9.00
N SER A 63 -3.13 7.11 -7.83
CA SER A 63 -2.49 7.49 -6.57
C SER A 63 -3.23 6.90 -5.38
N PRO A 64 -2.58 6.62 -4.25
CA PRO A 64 -3.26 6.17 -3.03
C PRO A 64 -4.41 7.09 -2.59
N GLN A 65 -4.28 8.38 -2.83
CA GLN A 65 -5.30 9.40 -2.55
C GLN A 65 -6.57 9.22 -3.40
N SER A 66 -6.53 8.45 -4.50
CA SER A 66 -7.71 8.21 -5.35
C SER A 66 -8.82 7.43 -4.63
N LEU A 67 -8.50 6.75 -3.52
CA LEU A 67 -9.44 5.97 -2.72
C LEU A 67 -9.52 6.45 -1.26
N SER A 68 -9.07 7.68 -0.97
CA SER A 68 -9.14 8.25 0.37
C SER A 68 -10.58 8.42 0.86
N GLY A 69 -10.80 8.14 2.14
CA GLY A 69 -12.03 8.41 2.86
C GLY A 69 -13.05 7.27 2.82
N GLY A 70 -14.23 7.55 3.37
CA GLY A 70 -15.33 6.59 3.43
C GLY A 70 -14.93 5.30 4.14
N ILE A 71 -15.22 4.16 3.51
CA ILE A 71 -14.96 2.82 4.08
C ILE A 71 -13.51 2.34 3.91
N TYR A 72 -12.67 3.08 3.17
CA TYR A 72 -11.29 2.69 2.89
C TYR A 72 -10.29 3.40 3.79
N GLY A 73 -10.70 4.46 4.48
CA GLY A 73 -9.83 5.28 5.33
C GLY A 73 -8.87 6.16 4.53
N GLU A 74 -7.88 6.73 5.22
CA GLU A 74 -6.89 7.63 4.66
C GLU A 74 -5.53 6.93 4.51
N PRO A 75 -4.81 7.09 3.39
CA PRO A 75 -3.48 6.54 3.24
C PRO A 75 -2.52 7.21 4.25
N SER A 76 -2.12 6.48 5.29
CA SER A 76 -1.32 7.01 6.40
C SER A 76 0.11 6.50 6.44
N THR A 77 0.35 5.29 5.95
CA THR A 77 1.67 4.64 6.01
C THR A 77 2.07 4.11 4.65
N TYR A 78 3.28 4.43 4.22
CA TYR A 78 3.91 3.81 3.06
C TYR A 78 5.00 2.85 3.52
N MET A 79 5.07 1.70 2.87
CA MET A 79 6.13 0.72 3.12
C MET A 79 6.68 0.21 1.80
N ARG A 80 7.94 -0.22 1.80
CA ARG A 80 8.63 -0.75 0.61
C ARG A 80 9.42 -2.00 0.96
N ARG A 81 9.58 -2.90 0.00
CA ARG A 81 10.57 -3.99 0.05
C ARG A 81 11.35 -4.04 -1.25
N ALA A 82 12.59 -4.51 -1.21
CA ALA A 82 13.36 -4.72 -2.42
C ALA A 82 12.68 -5.81 -3.27
N THR A 83 12.44 -5.52 -4.55
CA THR A 83 12.18 -6.57 -5.53
C THR A 83 13.55 -7.11 -5.90
N GLY A 84 13.82 -8.41 -5.71
CA GLY A 84 15.14 -9.03 -5.93
C GLY A 84 15.68 -9.01 -7.36
N VAL A 85 15.33 -8.00 -8.15
CA VAL A 85 16.00 -7.63 -9.40
C VAL A 85 17.36 -7.06 -9.02
N MET A 86 18.33 -7.96 -8.88
CA MET A 86 19.74 -7.63 -9.02
C MET A 86 19.96 -7.28 -10.50
N ASP A 87 20.36 -6.05 -10.78
CA ASP A 87 21.15 -5.76 -11.98
C ASP A 87 22.59 -6.22 -11.75
#